data_AF-A0A0G2B513-F1
#
_entry.id   AF-A0A0G2B513-F1
#
_cell.length_a   1.000
_cell.length_b   1.000
_cell.length_c   1.000
_cell.angle_alpha   90.00
_cell.angle_beta   90.00
_cell.angle_gamma   90.00
#
_symmetry.space_group_name_H-M   'P 1'
#
loop_
_entity.id
_entity.type
_entity.pdbx_description
1 polymer ?
#
loop_
_entity_poly.entity_id
_entity_poly.type
_entity_poly.pdbx_seq_one_letter_code
_entity_poly.pdbx_strand_id
1 'polypeptide(L)'
;MTVHGHWDIEVHQAYIYAGSTQDVAELRVVDAFDPANLTDAPGVGYNLTDVHDGSAIAVFGTAALLGRLDGTSIEELILFDISESVVPSPPPGPWYYEVGGNASDIAVEPGGRYVFLASSHPDKELQVIDPHRLSGGLPAELTYYDSPNGAASGIFYDMLKDRVFLATNDAFEIIQPGP
;
A
#
# COMPACT_ATOMS: atom_id res chain seq x y z
N MET A 1 -21.40 7.74 18.24
CA MET A 1 -20.89 6.65 17.39
C MET A 1 -20.12 7.34 16.28
N THR A 2 -18.82 7.49 16.46
CA THR A 2 -17.95 8.05 15.43
C THR A 2 -17.75 6.92 14.42
N VAL A 3 -18.16 7.12 13.18
CA VAL A 3 -17.89 6.16 12.11
C VAL A 3 -16.43 6.38 11.73
N HIS A 4 -15.59 5.38 11.93
CA HIS A 4 -14.21 5.37 11.46
C HIS A 4 -14.20 4.87 10.02
N GLY A 5 -13.53 5.60 9.13
CA GLY A 5 -13.44 5.25 7.71
C GLY A 5 -12.30 4.25 7.48
N HIS A 6 -12.49 3.41 6.47
CA HIS A 6 -11.41 2.66 5.83
C HIS A 6 -11.35 3.13 4.39
N TRP A 7 -10.15 3.49 3.92
CA TRP A 7 -9.96 3.91 2.53
C TRP A 7 -9.81 2.72 1.60
N ASP A 8 -9.09 1.70 2.07
CA ASP A 8 -8.81 0.51 1.30
C ASP A 8 -8.77 -0.74 2.18
N ILE A 9 -9.11 -1.89 1.60
CA ILE A 9 -9.12 -3.20 2.25
C ILE A 9 -8.54 -4.26 1.32
N GLU A 10 -7.74 -5.17 1.89
CA GLU A 10 -7.22 -6.33 1.18
C GLU A 10 -7.47 -7.59 2.01
N VAL A 11 -7.92 -8.66 1.36
CA VAL A 11 -8.12 -9.96 2.00
C VAL A 11 -6.92 -10.85 1.71
N HIS A 12 -6.21 -11.25 2.76
CA HIS A 12 -5.10 -12.19 2.65
C HIS A 12 -5.35 -13.38 3.57
N GLN A 13 -5.47 -14.57 2.97
CA GLN A 13 -5.93 -15.79 3.63
C GLN A 13 -7.33 -15.60 4.25
N ALA A 14 -7.42 -15.57 5.58
CA ALA A 14 -8.66 -15.33 6.33
C ALA A 14 -8.54 -14.07 7.22
N TYR A 15 -7.69 -13.12 6.82
CA TYR A 15 -7.54 -11.83 7.48
C TYR A 15 -7.84 -10.70 6.50
N ILE A 16 -8.47 -9.65 7.02
CA ILE A 16 -8.67 -8.39 6.30
C ILE A 16 -7.65 -7.40 6.82
N TYR A 17 -6.85 -6.85 5.93
CA TYR A 17 -5.95 -5.73 6.19
C TYR A 17 -6.63 -4.47 5.69
N ALA A 18 -6.61 -3.40 6.47
CA ALA A 18 -7.28 -2.15 6.11
C ALA A 18 -6.43 -0.94 6.45
N GLY A 19 -6.35 0.00 5.50
CA GLY A 19 -5.95 1.38 5.78
C GLY A 19 -7.03 2.06 6.62
N SER A 20 -6.63 2.81 7.64
CA SER A 20 -7.54 3.42 8.61
C SER A 20 -7.38 4.94 8.65
N THR A 21 -8.50 5.65 8.85
CA THR A 21 -8.54 7.12 9.10
C THR A 21 -8.40 7.49 10.57
N GLN A 22 -7.89 6.56 11.38
CA GLN A 22 -7.69 6.81 12.79
C GLN A 22 -6.21 7.11 12.98
N ASP A 23 -5.93 8.14 13.78
CA ASP A 23 -4.59 8.46 14.33
C ASP A 23 -4.05 7.37 15.28
N VAL A 24 -4.76 6.24 15.34
CA VAL A 24 -4.28 5.01 15.94
C VAL A 24 -4.57 3.83 15.03
N ALA A 25 -3.60 2.94 14.90
CA ALA A 25 -3.69 1.74 14.06
C ALA A 25 -4.04 2.06 12.59
N GLU A 26 -3.19 2.86 11.92
CA GLU A 26 -3.33 3.22 10.50
C GLU A 26 -3.35 1.99 9.59
N LEU A 27 -2.69 0.90 10.00
CA LEU A 27 -3.00 -0.45 9.54
C LEU A 27 -3.87 -1.15 10.60
N ARG A 28 -5.05 -1.63 10.20
CA ARG A 28 -5.89 -2.52 11.00
C ARG A 28 -5.92 -3.92 10.38
N VAL A 29 -5.92 -4.94 11.23
CA VAL A 29 -6.00 -6.35 10.84
C VAL A 29 -7.18 -7.00 11.56
N VAL A 30 -8.08 -7.58 10.79
CA VAL A 30 -9.32 -8.21 11.27
C VAL A 30 -9.27 -9.70 10.94
N ASP A 31 -9.56 -10.53 11.92
CA ASP A 31 -9.84 -11.96 11.76
C ASP A 31 -11.20 -12.14 11.07
N ALA A 32 -11.17 -12.82 9.92
CA ALA A 32 -12.32 -13.14 9.09
C ALA A 32 -12.54 -14.65 8.92
N PHE A 33 -12.03 -15.48 9.83
CA PHE A 33 -12.29 -16.93 9.81
C PHE A 33 -13.77 -17.27 10.02
N ASP A 34 -14.52 -16.40 10.73
CA ASP A 34 -15.97 -16.43 10.79
C ASP A 34 -16.55 -15.12 10.22
N PRO A 35 -17.01 -15.11 8.95
CA PRO A 35 -17.58 -13.92 8.33
C PRO A 35 -18.84 -13.38 9.03
N ALA A 36 -19.51 -14.22 9.83
CA ALA A 36 -20.66 -13.78 10.63
C ALA A 36 -20.24 -13.10 11.94
N ASN A 37 -18.97 -13.20 12.32
CA ASN A 37 -18.40 -12.65 13.55
C ASN A 37 -16.95 -12.18 13.34
N LEU A 38 -16.80 -11.09 12.59
CA LEU A 38 -15.51 -10.44 12.39
C LEU A 38 -14.99 -9.85 13.72
N THR A 39 -13.73 -10.11 14.04
CA THR A 39 -13.07 -9.59 15.25
C THR A 39 -11.68 -9.07 14.92
N ASP A 40 -11.15 -8.14 15.71
CA ASP A 40 -9.75 -7.72 15.53
C ASP A 40 -8.81 -8.92 15.71
N ALA A 41 -7.79 -9.02 14.85
CA ALA A 41 -6.72 -9.98 15.04
C ALA A 41 -5.95 -9.67 16.34
N PRO A 42 -5.25 -10.64 16.96
CA PRO A 42 -4.44 -10.37 18.14
C PRO A 42 -3.41 -9.26 17.89
N GLY A 43 -3.54 -8.13 18.59
CA GLY A 43 -2.71 -6.93 18.38
C GLY A 43 -3.37 -5.82 17.56
N VAL A 44 -4.56 -6.05 16.99
CA VAL A 44 -5.42 -5.11 16.23
C VAL A 44 -4.82 -4.62 14.90
N GLY A 45 -3.51 -4.45 14.81
CA GLY A 45 -2.84 -3.91 13.64
C GLY A 45 -1.54 -3.20 14.00
N TYR A 46 -1.22 -2.12 13.30
CA TYR A 46 0.00 -1.36 13.52
C TYR A 46 -0.28 0.14 13.60
N ASN A 47 0.20 0.76 14.68
CA ASN A 47 0.14 2.19 14.91
C ASN A 47 1.42 2.85 14.37
N LEU A 48 1.31 3.62 13.30
CA LEU A 48 2.41 4.44 12.80
C LEU A 48 2.78 5.51 13.84
N THR A 49 3.98 6.07 13.72
CA THR A 49 4.46 7.11 14.65
C THR A 49 3.94 8.51 14.31
N ASP A 50 3.07 8.62 13.30
CA ASP A 50 2.51 9.85 12.77
C ASP A 50 1.00 9.69 12.52
N VAL A 51 0.29 10.77 12.19
CA VAL A 51 -1.18 10.83 12.27
C VAL A 51 -1.93 10.80 10.94
N HIS A 52 -1.24 10.84 9.80
CA HIS A 52 -1.93 10.83 8.50
C HIS A 52 -2.59 9.47 8.21
N ASP A 53 -3.72 9.50 7.51
CA ASP A 53 -4.56 8.34 7.24
C ASP A 53 -3.85 7.29 6.36
N GLY A 54 -4.13 6.02 6.64
CA GLY A 54 -3.80 4.92 5.72
C GLY A 54 -4.75 4.93 4.51
N SER A 55 -4.20 5.16 3.33
CA SER A 55 -4.94 5.39 2.08
C SER A 55 -5.02 4.17 1.16
N ALA A 56 -4.03 3.27 1.22
CA ALA A 56 -3.93 2.11 0.33
C ALA A 56 -3.35 0.90 1.06
N ILE A 57 -3.74 -0.31 0.68
CA ILE A 57 -3.20 -1.54 1.26
C ILE A 57 -2.98 -2.62 0.19
N ALA A 58 -1.82 -3.27 0.24
CA ALA A 58 -1.59 -4.49 -0.54
C ALA A 58 -0.88 -5.54 0.31
N VAL A 59 -1.26 -6.80 0.14
CA VAL A 59 -0.71 -7.92 0.92
C VAL A 59 -0.35 -9.07 0.00
N PHE A 60 0.90 -9.50 0.01
CA PHE A 60 1.42 -10.51 -0.90
C PHE A 60 2.52 -11.32 -0.22
N GLY A 61 2.51 -12.64 -0.43
CA GLY A 61 3.45 -13.54 0.23
C GLY A 61 3.45 -13.36 1.75
N THR A 62 4.54 -12.84 2.29
CA THR A 62 4.72 -12.52 3.71
C THR A 62 4.93 -11.03 3.97
N ALA A 63 4.45 -10.17 3.07
CA ALA A 63 4.57 -8.73 3.16
C ALA A 63 3.20 -8.05 3.17
N ALA A 64 3.10 -6.95 3.92
CA ALA A 64 2.01 -6.00 3.81
C ALA A 64 2.58 -4.61 3.51
N LEU A 65 2.01 -3.92 2.53
CA LEU A 65 2.33 -2.55 2.18
C LEU A 65 1.16 -1.65 2.53
N LEU A 66 1.44 -0.62 3.32
CA LEU A 66 0.49 0.44 3.64
C LEU A 66 0.95 1.72 2.93
N GLY A 67 0.08 2.26 2.08
CA GLY A 67 0.15 3.64 1.63
C GLY A 67 -0.55 4.56 2.62
N ARG A 68 -0.04 5.78 2.79
CA ARG A 68 -0.67 6.84 3.58
C ARG A 68 -0.75 8.16 2.80
N LEU A 69 -1.55 9.08 3.33
CA LEU A 69 -1.51 10.48 2.90
C LEU A 69 -0.16 11.13 3.27
N ASP A 70 0.25 12.07 2.43
CA ASP A 70 1.51 12.82 2.52
C ASP A 70 1.66 13.53 3.86
N GLY A 71 2.85 13.45 4.44
CA GLY A 71 3.15 13.94 5.78
C GLY A 71 4.54 14.56 5.88
N THR A 72 4.98 14.85 7.11
CA THR A 72 6.32 15.44 7.33
C THR A 72 7.18 14.68 8.34
N SER A 73 6.61 13.64 8.98
CA SER A 73 7.26 12.92 10.08
C SER A 73 7.84 11.56 9.66
N ILE A 74 7.17 10.88 8.74
CA ILE A 74 7.53 9.57 8.17
C ILE A 74 7.08 9.55 6.72
N GLU A 75 7.68 8.66 5.94
CA GLU A 75 7.42 8.49 4.52
C GLU A 75 6.09 7.76 4.22
N GLU A 76 5.59 7.89 2.98
CA GLU A 76 4.20 7.56 2.63
C GLU A 76 3.95 6.10 2.23
N LEU A 77 5.00 5.32 1.98
CA LEU A 77 4.87 3.88 1.71
C LEU A 77 5.64 3.08 2.76
N ILE A 78 4.91 2.24 3.49
CA ILE A 78 5.43 1.48 4.61
C ILE A 78 5.32 -0.02 4.32
N LEU A 79 6.46 -0.71 4.36
CA LEU A 79 6.56 -2.16 4.22
C LEU A 79 6.66 -2.83 5.59
N PHE A 80 5.80 -3.81 5.80
CA PHE A 80 5.79 -4.67 6.96
C PHE A 80 6.14 -6.10 6.60
N ASP A 81 6.88 -6.77 7.49
CA ASP A 81 7.06 -8.21 7.48
C ASP A 81 5.95 -8.86 8.33
N ILE A 82 5.24 -9.82 7.73
CA ILE A 82 4.18 -10.62 8.37
C ILE A 82 4.47 -12.12 8.31
N SER A 83 5.73 -12.53 8.08
CA SER A 83 6.13 -13.94 7.97
C SER A 83 5.90 -14.75 9.25
N GLU A 84 6.13 -14.14 10.40
CA GLU A 84 5.99 -14.79 11.72
C GLU A 84 4.64 -14.50 12.40
N SER A 85 3.94 -13.43 11.98
CA SER A 85 2.67 -12.99 12.55
C SER A 85 1.87 -12.18 11.53
N VAL A 86 0.56 -12.41 11.46
CA VAL A 86 -0.35 -11.66 10.57
C VAL A 86 -0.49 -10.19 10.95
N VAL A 87 -0.28 -9.86 12.23
CA VAL A 87 -0.12 -8.49 12.69
C VAL A 87 1.37 -8.16 12.73
N PRO A 88 1.83 -7.09 12.05
CA PRO A 88 3.24 -6.70 12.07
C PRO A 88 3.76 -6.47 13.49
N SER A 89 4.91 -7.07 13.79
CA SER A 89 5.59 -6.93 15.08
C SER A 89 7.08 -6.63 14.87
N PRO A 90 7.47 -5.35 14.74
CA PRO A 90 8.87 -4.94 14.67
C PRO A 90 9.73 -5.52 15.80
N PRO A 91 11.02 -5.86 15.57
CA PRO A 91 11.82 -5.82 14.31
C PRO A 91 11.57 -7.02 13.36
N PRO A 92 12.05 -7.02 12.08
CA PRO A 92 13.05 -6.12 11.49
C PRO A 92 12.51 -4.87 10.77
N GLY A 93 11.22 -4.82 10.42
CA GLY A 93 10.57 -3.64 9.87
C GLY A 93 9.95 -2.73 10.94
N PRO A 94 9.08 -1.77 10.56
CA PRO A 94 8.77 -1.42 9.17
C PRO A 94 9.94 -0.77 8.43
N TRP A 95 9.88 -0.85 7.09
CA TRP A 95 10.74 -0.06 6.19
C TRP A 95 9.90 1.00 5.48
N TYR A 96 10.52 2.13 5.19
CA TYR A 96 9.84 3.33 4.73
C TYR A 96 10.40 3.79 3.39
N TYR A 97 9.51 4.20 2.48
CA TYR A 97 9.85 4.75 1.17
C TYR A 97 9.10 6.07 0.95
N GLU A 98 9.88 7.13 0.71
CA GLU A 98 9.41 8.49 0.42
C GLU A 98 8.77 8.53 -0.97
N VAL A 99 7.46 8.78 -1.01
CA VAL A 99 6.72 8.86 -2.26
C VAL A 99 6.78 10.29 -2.81
N GLY A 100 6.89 11.30 -1.95
CA GLY A 100 6.86 12.73 -2.26
C GLY A 100 5.46 13.23 -2.64
N GLY A 101 4.44 12.59 -2.08
CA GLY A 101 3.02 12.82 -2.31
C GLY A 101 2.21 11.64 -1.75
N ASN A 102 0.88 11.71 -1.80
CA ASN A 102 0.02 10.64 -1.28
C ASN A 102 0.32 9.31 -1.98
N ALA A 103 0.40 8.23 -1.21
CA ALA A 103 0.35 6.86 -1.71
C ALA A 103 -1.11 6.45 -1.92
N SER A 104 -1.68 6.81 -3.06
CA SER A 104 -3.13 6.79 -3.28
C SER A 104 -3.72 5.39 -3.45
N ASP A 105 -3.03 4.49 -4.17
CA ASP A 105 -3.48 3.13 -4.43
C ASP A 105 -2.30 2.23 -4.83
N ILE A 106 -2.39 0.93 -4.57
CA ILE A 106 -1.29 -0.03 -4.73
C ILE A 106 -1.79 -1.26 -5.49
N ALA A 107 -1.14 -1.60 -6.60
CA ALA A 107 -1.28 -2.89 -7.27
C ALA A 107 0.05 -3.66 -7.20
N VAL A 108 -0.03 -4.97 -7.06
CA VAL A 108 1.17 -5.82 -6.94
C VAL A 108 1.11 -6.95 -7.95
N GLU A 109 2.22 -7.22 -8.61
CA GLU A 109 2.34 -8.40 -9.44
C GLU A 109 2.37 -9.68 -8.56
N PRO A 110 1.90 -10.85 -9.04
CA PRO A 110 1.71 -12.05 -8.21
C PRO A 110 2.93 -12.52 -7.41
N GLY A 111 4.14 -12.28 -7.90
CA GLY A 111 5.42 -12.60 -7.24
C GLY A 111 5.89 -11.58 -6.20
N GLY A 112 5.22 -10.44 -6.05
CA GLY A 112 5.56 -9.42 -5.06
C GLY A 112 6.85 -8.64 -5.35
N ARG A 113 7.46 -8.80 -6.53
CA ARG A 113 8.68 -8.10 -6.91
C ARG A 113 8.41 -6.71 -7.45
N TYR A 114 7.32 -6.54 -8.20
CA TYR A 114 6.91 -5.25 -8.75
C TYR A 114 5.64 -4.77 -8.08
N VAL A 115 5.78 -3.68 -7.34
CA VAL A 115 4.68 -2.92 -6.77
C VAL A 115 4.48 -1.69 -7.62
N PHE A 116 3.26 -1.53 -8.12
CA PHE A 116 2.82 -0.35 -8.86
C PHE A 116 2.06 0.55 -7.89
N LEU A 117 2.54 1.78 -7.74
CA LEU A 117 1.99 2.77 -6.83
C LEU A 117 1.39 3.91 -7.66
N ALA A 118 0.09 4.15 -7.51
CA ALA A 118 -0.52 5.42 -7.91
C ALA A 118 -0.21 6.46 -6.84
N SER A 119 0.30 7.63 -7.26
CA SER A 119 0.65 8.69 -6.32
C SER A 119 0.15 10.07 -6.75
N SER A 120 0.10 10.99 -5.78
CA SER A 120 -0.10 12.41 -6.04
C SER A 120 1.21 13.19 -6.20
N HIS A 121 2.35 12.51 -6.37
CA HIS A 121 3.63 13.17 -6.61
C HIS A 121 3.56 13.96 -7.94
N PRO A 122 4.04 15.22 -8.00
CA PRO A 122 3.81 16.12 -9.14
C PRO A 122 4.44 15.71 -10.47
N ASP A 123 5.47 14.87 -10.43
CA ASP A 123 6.19 14.39 -11.63
C ASP A 123 6.30 12.84 -11.68
N LYS A 124 5.52 12.10 -10.86
CA LYS A 124 5.66 10.64 -10.69
C LYS A 124 4.34 9.95 -10.31
N GLU A 125 3.29 10.18 -11.08
CA GLU A 125 1.95 9.64 -10.82
C GLU A 125 1.91 8.11 -10.76
N LEU A 126 2.79 7.42 -11.49
CA LEU A 126 3.02 5.99 -11.33
C LEU A 126 4.47 5.76 -10.89
N GLN A 127 4.67 5.06 -9.77
CA GLN A 127 5.99 4.59 -9.33
C GLN A 127 6.02 3.06 -9.32
N VAL A 128 7.14 2.47 -9.71
CA VAL A 128 7.36 1.01 -9.67
C VAL A 128 8.44 0.71 -8.65
N ILE A 129 8.07 0.02 -7.58
CA ILE A 129 8.90 -0.23 -6.41
C ILE A 129 9.23 -1.72 -6.29
N ASP A 130 10.45 -2.04 -5.86
CA ASP A 130 10.85 -3.39 -5.42
C ASP A 130 10.95 -3.47 -3.88
N PRO A 131 9.99 -4.12 -3.20
CA PRO A 131 9.97 -4.25 -1.74
C PRO A 131 11.18 -4.99 -1.16
N HIS A 132 11.82 -5.88 -1.93
CA HIS A 132 13.00 -6.62 -1.47
C HIS A 132 14.24 -5.74 -1.47
N ARG A 133 14.31 -4.76 -2.40
CA ARG A 133 15.36 -3.74 -2.38
C ARG A 133 15.16 -2.82 -1.20
N LEU A 134 13.92 -2.41 -0.92
CA LEU A 134 13.59 -1.57 0.23
C LEU A 134 14.02 -2.22 1.56
N SER A 135 13.54 -3.44 1.82
CA SER A 135 13.88 -4.17 3.05
C SER A 135 15.37 -4.53 3.14
N GLY A 136 16.05 -4.66 2.01
CA GLY A 136 17.50 -4.85 1.91
C GLY A 136 18.35 -3.58 2.00
N GLY A 137 17.75 -2.39 2.18
CA GLY A 137 18.48 -1.12 2.27
C GLY A 137 19.07 -0.60 0.94
N LEU A 138 18.52 -1.06 -0.19
CA LEU A 138 18.86 -0.60 -1.53
C LEU A 138 17.81 0.40 -2.04
N PRO A 139 18.13 1.26 -3.03
CA PRO A 139 17.12 2.11 -3.66
C PRO A 139 15.97 1.26 -4.23
N ALA A 140 14.75 1.50 -3.74
CA ALA A 140 13.59 0.64 -4.01
C ALA A 140 12.87 1.01 -5.32
N GLU A 141 12.86 2.29 -5.73
CA GLU A 141 12.31 2.74 -7.00
C GLU A 141 13.09 2.10 -8.17
N LEU A 142 12.36 1.39 -9.02
CA LEU A 142 12.89 0.80 -10.25
C LEU A 142 12.70 1.72 -11.45
N THR A 143 11.52 2.33 -11.54
CA THR A 143 11.14 3.29 -12.57
C THR A 143 9.89 4.06 -12.13
N TYR A 144 9.55 5.11 -12.88
CA TYR A 144 8.35 5.89 -12.69
C TYR A 144 7.82 6.38 -14.04
N TYR A 145 6.57 6.84 -14.05
CA TYR A 145 5.95 7.52 -15.18
C TYR A 145 5.30 8.81 -14.68
N ASP A 146 5.68 9.90 -15.35
CA ASP A 146 5.16 11.26 -15.19
C ASP A 146 3.94 11.41 -16.10
N SER A 147 2.75 11.42 -15.50
CA SER A 147 1.50 11.51 -16.26
C SER A 147 1.20 12.98 -16.60
N PRO A 148 0.89 13.31 -17.87
CA PRO A 148 0.42 14.65 -18.20
C PRO A 148 -1.02 14.92 -17.74
N ASN A 149 -1.68 13.97 -17.07
CA ASN A 149 -3.10 13.99 -16.72
C ASN A 149 -3.35 14.16 -15.20
N GLY A 150 -2.35 14.69 -14.49
CA GLY A 150 -2.41 15.02 -13.06
C GLY A 150 -2.37 13.80 -12.13
N ALA A 151 -2.43 14.05 -10.82
CA ALA A 151 -2.30 13.05 -9.75
C ALA A 151 -3.07 11.74 -10.03
N ALA A 152 -2.44 10.60 -9.72
CA ALA A 152 -3.07 9.30 -9.78
C ALA A 152 -3.79 8.97 -8.47
N SER A 153 -4.95 8.32 -8.60
CA SER A 153 -5.83 7.97 -7.48
C SER A 153 -6.26 6.51 -7.44
N GLY A 154 -6.05 5.77 -8.53
CA GLY A 154 -6.40 4.35 -8.60
C GLY A 154 -5.47 3.60 -9.54
N ILE A 155 -5.22 2.33 -9.23
CA ILE A 155 -4.33 1.48 -10.03
C ILE A 155 -4.78 0.02 -10.02
N PHE A 156 -4.61 -0.65 -11.16
CA PHE A 156 -4.84 -2.07 -11.28
C PHE A 156 -3.80 -2.70 -12.21
N TYR A 157 -3.34 -3.91 -11.90
CA TYR A 157 -2.42 -4.67 -12.75
C TYR A 157 -3.06 -5.96 -13.27
N ASP A 158 -3.14 -6.09 -14.59
CA ASP A 158 -3.55 -7.33 -15.28
C ASP A 158 -2.32 -8.14 -15.68
N MET A 159 -2.01 -9.16 -14.88
CA MET A 159 -0.86 -10.05 -15.12
C MET A 159 -0.95 -10.85 -16.43
N LEU A 160 -2.15 -11.09 -16.97
CA LEU A 160 -2.31 -11.90 -18.19
C LEU A 160 -2.01 -11.09 -19.44
N LYS A 161 -2.20 -9.77 -19.37
CA LYS A 161 -1.91 -8.83 -20.46
C LYS A 161 -0.63 -8.05 -20.25
N ASP A 162 -0.04 -8.16 -19.07
CA ASP A 162 1.04 -7.29 -18.59
C ASP A 162 0.67 -5.81 -18.81
N ARG A 163 -0.43 -5.38 -18.16
CA ARG A 163 -0.95 -4.01 -18.27
C ARG A 163 -1.25 -3.42 -16.91
N VAL A 164 -0.74 -2.21 -16.68
CA VAL A 164 -1.14 -1.34 -15.60
C VAL A 164 -2.25 -0.43 -16.12
N PHE A 165 -3.34 -0.35 -15.37
CA PHE A 165 -4.45 0.56 -15.59
C PHE A 165 -4.38 1.62 -14.51
N LEU A 166 -4.13 2.86 -14.90
CA LEU A 166 -3.92 3.98 -13.98
C LEU A 166 -5.07 4.98 -14.15
N ALA A 167 -5.76 5.28 -13.05
CA ALA A 167 -6.76 6.34 -13.00
C ALA A 167 -6.12 7.62 -12.45
N THR A 168 -6.15 8.68 -13.24
CA THR A 168 -5.68 10.01 -12.86
C THR A 168 -6.84 10.99 -12.76
N ASN A 169 -6.56 12.24 -12.38
CA ASN A 169 -7.56 13.30 -12.34
C ASN A 169 -8.28 13.48 -13.69
N ASP A 170 -7.53 13.41 -14.80
CA ASP A 170 -8.03 13.78 -16.13
C ASP A 170 -8.10 12.60 -17.13
N ALA A 171 -7.56 11.43 -16.80
CA ALA A 171 -7.50 10.30 -17.72
C ALA A 171 -7.57 8.92 -17.07
N PHE A 172 -7.87 7.93 -17.91
CA PHE A 172 -7.63 6.52 -17.64
C PHE A 172 -6.56 6.03 -18.61
N GLU A 173 -5.41 5.65 -18.07
CA GLU A 173 -4.22 5.30 -18.85
C GLU A 173 -3.96 3.79 -18.79
N ILE A 174 -3.55 3.23 -19.92
CA ILE A 174 -3.21 1.81 -20.02
C ILE A 174 -1.73 1.74 -20.41
N ILE A 175 -0.92 1.32 -19.45
CA ILE A 175 0.53 1.35 -19.53
C ILE A 175 1.05 -0.08 -19.59
N GLN A 176 2.01 -0.33 -20.49
CA GLN A 176 2.77 -1.56 -20.50
C GLN A 176 4.05 -1.33 -19.65
N PRO A 177 4.19 -1.97 -18.47
CA PRO A 177 5.26 -1.64 -17.52
C PRO A 177 6.65 -2.14 -17.93
N GLY A 178 6.74 -3.07 -18.90
CA GLY A 178 8.00 -3.50 -19.51
C GLY A 178 7.78 -4.11 -20.90
N PRO A 179 8.83 -4.27 -21.72
CA PRO A 179 8.75 -5.11 -22.92
C PRO A 179 8.36 -6.56 -22.60
#